data_AF-A0A3B8I993-F1
#
_entry.id   AF-A0A3B8I993-F1
#
_cell.length_a   1.000
_cell.length_b   1.000
_cell.length_c   1.000
_cell.angle_alpha   90.00
_cell.angle_beta   90.00
_cell.angle_gamma   90.00
#
_symmetry.space_group_name_H-M   'P 1'
#
loop_
_entity.id
_entity.type
_entity.pdbx_description
1 polymer ?
#
loop_
_entity_poly.entity_id
_entity_poly.type
_entity_poly.pdbx_seq_one_letter_code
_entity_poly.pdbx_strand_id
1 'polypeptide(L)'
;MTSIILIVYTTQYRKGGAQFRQVAETLAREKRSLGMAVRCVAVERKIALQTLLKQLKGDGQLLAEFHFVGHAGIYGPMWGSTEYPEQFSPYELRQLEFPWAIEAKAYFHACRTARWFAPYFARQQQVTS
;
A
#
# COMPACT_ATOMS: atom_id res chain seq x y z
N MET A 1 -10.25 -9.16 -16.90
CA MET A 1 -9.56 -8.38 -15.84
C MET A 1 -10.27 -8.66 -14.54
N THR A 2 -9.52 -8.95 -13.48
CA THR A 2 -10.10 -9.31 -12.17
C THR A 2 -9.76 -8.20 -11.17
N SER A 3 -10.77 -7.66 -10.50
CA SER A 3 -10.57 -6.67 -9.46
C SER A 3 -10.18 -7.34 -8.14
N ILE A 4 -9.14 -6.81 -7.49
CA ILE A 4 -8.63 -7.31 -6.22
C ILE A 4 -8.42 -6.16 -5.23
N ILE A 5 -8.30 -6.52 -3.96
CA ILE A 5 -7.82 -5.66 -2.89
C ILE A 5 -6.38 -6.06 -2.56
N LEU A 6 -5.47 -5.10 -2.60
CA LEU A 6 -4.09 -5.29 -2.17
C LEU A 6 -3.88 -4.65 -0.79
N ILE A 7 -3.48 -5.47 0.18
CA ILE A 7 -3.09 -5.02 1.52
C ILE A 7 -1.59 -5.30 1.67
N VAL A 8 -0.79 -4.25 1.84
CA VAL A 8 0.63 -4.35 2.11
C VAL A 8 0.94 -3.86 3.51
N TYR A 9 1.91 -4.51 4.14
CA TYR A 9 2.40 -4.09 5.45
C TYR A 9 3.93 -4.22 5.55
N THR A 10 4.54 -3.44 6.43
CA THR A 10 5.98 -3.52 6.71
C THR A 10 6.22 -4.09 8.10
N THR A 11 7.34 -4.79 8.27
CA THR A 11 7.74 -5.37 9.55
C THR A 11 9.14 -4.97 10.01
N GLN A 12 9.96 -4.42 9.11
CA GLN A 12 11.39 -4.16 9.36
C GLN A 12 11.71 -2.74 9.80
N TYR A 13 10.88 -1.75 9.45
CA TYR A 13 11.14 -0.36 9.83
C TYR A 13 10.67 -0.09 11.26
N ARG A 14 11.61 0.02 12.22
CA ARG A 14 11.32 0.25 13.66
C ARG A 14 10.44 -0.86 14.29
N LYS A 15 10.09 -0.68 15.57
CA LYS A 15 9.20 -1.58 16.31
C LYS A 15 7.76 -1.51 15.79
N GLY A 16 6.96 -2.55 16.04
CA GLY A 16 5.54 -2.57 15.68
C GLY A 16 5.17 -3.50 14.52
N GLY A 17 6.17 -4.10 13.84
CA GLY A 17 5.94 -4.96 12.68
C GLY A 17 4.98 -6.13 12.92
N ALA A 18 5.08 -6.79 14.08
CA ALA A 18 4.16 -7.87 14.44
C ALA A 18 2.70 -7.39 14.55
N GLN A 19 2.49 -6.20 15.12
CA GLN A 19 1.17 -5.58 15.24
C GLN A 19 0.63 -5.15 13.87
N PHE A 20 1.47 -4.58 12.99
CA PHE A 20 1.05 -4.22 11.63
C PHE A 20 0.62 -5.44 10.83
N ARG A 21 1.34 -6.56 10.95
CA ARG A 21 0.93 -7.84 10.37
C ARG A 21 -0.45 -8.27 10.88
N GLN A 22 -0.69 -8.23 12.18
CA GLN A 22 -1.99 -8.59 12.77
C GLN A 22 -3.12 -7.71 12.25
N VAL A 23 -2.90 -6.40 12.14
CA VAL A 23 -3.88 -5.44 11.58
C VAL A 23 -4.17 -5.78 10.11
N ALA A 24 -3.13 -5.97 9.29
CA ALA A 24 -3.27 -6.31 7.89
C ALA A 24 -4.01 -7.64 7.67
N GLU A 25 -3.66 -8.68 8.44
CA GLU A 25 -4.33 -9.98 8.38
C GLU A 25 -5.79 -9.89 8.84
N THR A 26 -6.10 -9.06 9.83
CA THR A 26 -7.47 -8.83 10.29
C THR A 26 -8.30 -8.15 9.22
N LEU A 27 -7.80 -7.05 8.66
CA LEU A 27 -8.44 -6.35 7.54
C LEU A 27 -8.63 -7.29 6.34
N ALA A 28 -7.65 -8.16 6.05
CA ALA A 28 -7.76 -9.13 4.98
C ALA A 28 -8.87 -10.16 5.24
N ARG A 29 -9.01 -10.65 6.48
CA ARG A 29 -10.09 -11.58 6.86
C ARG A 29 -11.46 -10.92 6.72
N GLU A 30 -11.60 -9.68 7.19
CA GLU A 30 -12.84 -8.92 7.07
C GLU A 30 -13.24 -8.74 5.61
N LYS A 31 -12.32 -8.26 4.75
CA LYS A 31 -12.59 -8.09 3.32
C LYS A 31 -12.93 -9.41 2.62
N ARG A 32 -12.23 -10.51 2.96
CA ARG A 32 -12.54 -11.85 2.43
C ARG A 32 -13.91 -12.37 2.87
N SER A 33 -14.34 -12.09 4.10
CA SER A 33 -15.66 -12.50 4.59
C SER A 33 -16.82 -11.85 3.82
N LEU A 34 -16.54 -10.71 3.16
CA LEU A 34 -17.46 -10.03 2.25
C LEU A 34 -17.36 -10.55 0.80
N GLY A 35 -16.65 -11.67 0.57
CA GLY A 35 -16.49 -12.29 -0.74
C GLY A 35 -15.46 -11.62 -1.66
N MET A 36 -14.69 -10.65 -1.17
CA MET A 36 -13.72 -9.93 -1.98
C MET A 36 -12.43 -10.72 -2.19
N ALA A 37 -11.83 -10.61 -3.38
CA ALA A 37 -10.51 -11.16 -3.67
C ALA A 37 -9.42 -10.29 -3.01
N VAL A 38 -8.66 -10.85 -2.06
CA VAL A 38 -7.68 -10.09 -1.27
C VAL A 38 -6.29 -10.73 -1.31
N ARG A 39 -5.30 -9.93 -1.74
CA ARG A 39 -3.87 -10.23 -1.61
C ARG A 39 -3.32 -9.44 -0.43
N CYS A 40 -2.89 -10.13 0.63
CA CYS A 40 -2.29 -9.54 1.82
C CYS A 40 -0.85 -10.02 1.96
N VAL A 41 0.13 -9.11 1.93
CA VAL A 41 1.54 -9.47 1.81
C VAL A 41 2.46 -8.48 2.52
N ALA A 42 3.52 -9.00 3.15
CA ALA A 42 4.59 -8.18 3.69
C ALA A 42 5.44 -7.59 2.56
N VAL A 43 5.69 -6.28 2.57
CA VAL A 43 6.45 -5.58 1.53
C VAL A 43 7.47 -4.67 2.21
N GLU A 44 8.68 -5.17 2.39
CA GLU A 44 9.69 -4.51 3.22
C GLU A 44 10.50 -3.44 2.48
N ARG A 45 10.50 -3.42 1.15
CA ARG A 45 11.30 -2.50 0.34
C ARG A 45 10.41 -1.83 -0.71
N LYS A 46 10.75 -0.59 -1.10
CA LYS A 46 10.03 0.11 -2.19
C LYS A 46 10.05 -0.69 -3.50
N ILE A 47 11.20 -1.27 -3.82
CA ILE A 47 11.36 -2.08 -5.04
C ILE A 47 10.46 -3.32 -5.02
N ALA A 48 10.19 -3.90 -3.85
CA ALA A 48 9.28 -5.03 -3.73
C ALA A 48 7.84 -4.61 -4.03
N LEU A 49 7.41 -3.40 -3.62
CA LEU A 49 6.11 -2.86 -4.03
C LEU A 49 6.05 -2.67 -5.55
N GLN A 50 7.08 -2.08 -6.15
CA GLN A 50 7.13 -1.86 -7.60
C GLN A 50 7.04 -3.17 -8.39
N THR A 51 7.79 -4.20 -7.96
CA THR A 51 7.74 -5.53 -8.56
C THR A 51 6.35 -6.15 -8.42
N LEU A 52 5.74 -6.02 -7.24
CA LEU A 52 4.38 -6.51 -6.99
C LEU A 52 3.35 -5.84 -7.91
N LEU A 53 3.39 -4.52 -8.05
CA LEU A 53 2.47 -3.78 -8.93
C LEU A 53 2.65 -4.16 -10.41
N LYS A 54 3.90 -4.33 -10.86
CA LYS A 54 4.21 -4.83 -12.21
C LYS A 54 3.65 -6.23 -12.43
N GLN A 55 3.79 -7.12 -11.45
CA GLN A 55 3.22 -8.46 -11.51
C GLN A 55 1.69 -8.40 -11.66
N LEU A 56 1.00 -7.64 -10.80
CA LEU A 56 -0.45 -7.50 -10.86
C LEU A 56 -0.93 -6.99 -12.23
N LYS A 57 -0.23 -5.99 -12.78
CA LYS A 57 -0.50 -5.47 -14.12
C LYS A 57 -0.31 -6.53 -15.20
N GLY A 58 0.78 -7.31 -15.14
CA GLY A 58 1.06 -8.41 -16.06
C GLY A 58 0.02 -9.54 -15.99
N ASP A 59 -0.49 -9.80 -14.79
CA ASP A 59 -1.54 -10.81 -14.53
C ASP A 59 -2.96 -10.30 -14.89
N GLY A 60 -3.10 -9.08 -15.42
CA GLY A 60 -4.40 -8.48 -15.76
C GLY A 60 -5.31 -8.22 -14.54
N GLN A 61 -4.70 -8.06 -13.36
CA GLN A 61 -5.38 -7.77 -12.11
C GLN A 61 -5.44 -6.25 -11.88
N LEU A 62 -6.64 -5.75 -11.57
CA LEU A 62 -6.87 -4.35 -11.25
C LEU A 62 -7.11 -4.17 -9.74
N LEU A 63 -6.64 -3.06 -9.18
CA LEU A 63 -6.78 -2.71 -7.78
C LEU A 63 -8.09 -1.93 -7.57
N ALA A 64 -9.07 -2.55 -6.93
CA ALA A 64 -10.23 -1.85 -6.41
C ALA A 64 -9.87 -1.08 -5.14
N GLU A 65 -9.03 -1.68 -4.29
CA GLU A 65 -8.51 -1.01 -3.09
C GLU A 65 -7.03 -1.32 -2.90
N PHE A 66 -6.29 -0.34 -2.43
CA PHE A 66 -4.93 -0.47 -1.92
C PHE A 66 -4.90 -0.05 -0.46
N HIS A 67 -4.34 -0.88 0.42
CA HIS A 67 -4.12 -0.54 1.82
C HIS A 67 -2.64 -0.66 2.15
N PHE A 68 -2.09 0.38 2.76
CA PHE A 68 -0.79 0.33 3.43
C PHE A 68 -0.99 0.29 4.94
N VAL A 69 -0.30 -0.61 5.63
CA VAL A 69 -0.25 -0.70 7.11
C VAL A 69 1.20 -0.64 7.57
N GLY A 70 1.55 0.38 8.36
CA GLY A 70 2.92 0.51 8.85
C GLY A 70 3.24 1.87 9.43
N HIS A 71 4.54 2.20 9.44
CA HIS A 71 4.99 3.54 9.79
C HIS A 71 4.92 4.50 8.62
N ALA A 72 4.93 5.79 8.94
CA ALA A 72 5.08 6.86 7.98
C ALA A 72 6.04 7.93 8.49
N GLY A 73 6.85 8.46 7.58
CA GLY A 73 7.69 9.64 7.76
C GLY A 73 6.98 10.89 7.24
N ILE A 74 7.76 11.95 7.00
CA ILE A 74 7.23 13.23 6.53
C ILE A 74 6.58 13.15 5.14
N TYR A 75 7.07 12.24 4.28
CA TYR A 75 6.59 12.06 2.90
C TYR A 75 5.68 10.84 2.74
N GLY A 76 5.18 10.27 3.84
CA GLY A 76 4.26 9.14 3.80
C GLY A 76 4.87 7.83 4.27
N PRO A 77 4.36 6.68 3.80
CA PRO A 77 4.76 5.36 4.26
C PRO A 77 6.27 5.12 4.28
N MET A 78 6.74 4.39 5.29
CA MET A 78 8.14 3.99 5.45
C MET A 78 8.33 2.53 5.04
N TRP A 79 9.40 2.28 4.28
CA TRP A 79 9.93 0.96 3.96
C TRP A 79 11.37 0.85 4.47
N GLY A 80 11.96 -0.33 4.30
CA GLY A 80 13.33 -0.67 4.68
C GLY A 80 13.47 -0.95 6.18
N SER A 81 14.62 -0.60 6.72
CA SER A 81 14.95 -0.75 8.14
C SER A 81 15.38 0.57 8.75
N THR A 82 15.74 0.57 10.04
CA THR A 82 16.30 1.76 10.70
C THR A 82 17.66 2.17 10.13
N GLU A 83 18.46 1.20 9.69
CA GLU A 83 19.78 1.40 9.10
C GLU A 83 19.66 1.86 7.65
N TYR A 84 18.64 1.37 6.93
CA TYR A 84 18.39 1.71 5.53
C TYR A 84 16.92 2.13 5.33
N PRO A 85 16.56 3.35 5.77
CA PRO A 85 15.19 3.85 5.65
C PRO A 85 14.85 4.19 4.20
N GLU A 86 13.65 3.82 3.77
CA GLU A 86 13.16 4.13 2.43
C GLU A 86 11.80 4.84 2.47
N GLN A 87 11.64 5.88 1.65
CA GLN A 87 10.37 6.53 1.31
C GLN A 87 10.34 6.79 -0.19
N PHE A 88 9.17 6.72 -0.82
CA PHE A 88 9.03 7.25 -2.16
C PHE A 88 9.05 8.77 -2.08
N SER A 89 9.92 9.38 -2.88
CA SER A 89 9.88 10.81 -3.15
C SER A 89 8.59 11.16 -3.91
N PRO A 90 8.16 12.43 -3.88
CA PRO A 90 7.04 12.89 -4.72
C PRO A 90 7.22 12.59 -6.21
N TYR A 91 8.46 12.60 -6.71
CA TYR A 91 8.75 12.23 -8.10
C TYR A 91 8.50 10.74 -8.34
N GLU A 92 9.03 9.85 -7.49
CA GLU A 92 8.82 8.41 -7.63
C GLU A 92 7.33 8.04 -7.53
N LEU A 93 6.56 8.68 -6.63
CA LEU A 93 5.12 8.44 -6.49
C LEU A 93 4.33 8.74 -7.78
N ARG A 94 4.77 9.73 -8.59
CA ARG A 94 4.15 10.03 -9.89
C ARG A 94 4.49 9.00 -10.96
N GLN A 95 5.63 8.31 -10.81
CA GLN A 95 6.07 7.28 -11.74
C GLN A 95 5.58 5.87 -11.34
N LEU A 96 4.99 5.72 -10.16
CA LEU A 96 4.39 4.45 -9.76
C LEU A 96 3.12 4.18 -10.57
N GLU A 97 3.18 3.10 -11.34
CA GLU A 97 2.03 2.60 -12.09
C GLU A 97 1.26 1.58 -11.26
N PHE A 98 0.24 2.06 -10.57
CA PHE A 98 -0.75 1.18 -9.96
C PHE A 98 -1.78 0.76 -11.02
N PRO A 99 -2.09 -0.53 -11.16
CA PRO A 99 -3.13 -0.97 -12.09
C PRO A 99 -4.51 -0.74 -11.45
N TRP A 100 -4.97 0.51 -11.35
CA TRP A 100 -6.25 0.83 -10.70
C TRP A 100 -7.46 0.32 -11.47
N ALA A 101 -8.48 -0.12 -10.73
CA ALA A 101 -9.84 -0.27 -11.24
C ALA A 101 -10.56 1.08 -11.30
N ILE A 102 -11.72 1.12 -11.94
CA ILE A 102 -12.64 2.28 -11.88
C ILE A 102 -13.03 2.53 -10.42
N GLU A 103 -13.04 3.79 -10.00
CA GLU A 103 -13.42 4.23 -8.64
C GLU A 103 -12.56 3.62 -7.52
N ALA A 104 -11.31 3.26 -7.83
CA ALA A 104 -10.39 2.68 -6.87
C ALA A 104 -10.11 3.59 -5.66
N LYS A 105 -9.76 2.96 -4.54
CA LYS A 105 -9.50 3.64 -3.26
C LYS A 105 -8.14 3.27 -2.69
N ALA A 106 -7.46 4.23 -2.07
CA ALA A 106 -6.17 4.04 -1.42
C ALA A 106 -6.25 4.43 0.06
N TYR A 107 -5.95 3.50 0.95
CA TYR A 107 -6.05 3.67 2.39
C TYR A 107 -4.67 3.58 3.04
N PHE A 108 -4.39 4.48 3.98
CA PHE A 108 -3.08 4.57 4.63
C PHE A 108 -3.20 4.52 6.15
N HIS A 109 -3.01 3.31 6.69
CA HIS A 109 -3.05 3.01 8.13
C HIS A 109 -1.68 3.27 8.77
N ALA A 110 -1.29 4.55 8.79
CA ALA A 110 -0.01 5.00 9.33
C ALA A 110 -0.09 6.44 9.88
N CYS A 111 0.83 6.79 10.77
CA CYS A 111 0.84 8.10 11.42
C CYS A 111 0.94 9.26 10.40
N ARG A 112 0.15 10.32 10.60
CA ARG A 112 0.25 11.61 9.87
C ARG A 112 0.01 11.55 8.35
N THR A 113 -0.40 10.42 7.79
CA THR A 113 -0.63 10.28 6.34
C THR A 113 -1.74 11.20 5.82
N ALA A 114 -2.78 11.43 6.62
CA ALA A 114 -3.89 12.34 6.29
C ALA A 114 -3.48 13.82 6.14
N ARG A 115 -2.33 14.25 6.70
CA ARG A 115 -1.94 15.67 6.71
C ARG A 115 -1.59 16.20 5.31
N TRP A 116 -0.90 15.40 4.51
CA TRP A 116 -0.42 15.82 3.18
C TRP A 116 -0.34 14.65 2.21
N PHE A 117 0.19 13.51 2.68
CA PHE A 117 0.52 12.39 1.81
C PHE A 117 -0.69 11.76 1.14
N ALA A 118 -1.72 11.36 1.90
CA ALA A 118 -2.90 10.70 1.32
C ALA A 118 -3.63 11.61 0.31
N PRO A 119 -3.88 12.91 0.59
CA PRO A 119 -4.41 13.83 -0.41
C PRO A 119 -3.49 14.03 -1.63
N TYR A 120 -2.17 14.10 -1.42
CA TYR A 120 -1.21 14.19 -2.52
C TYR A 120 -1.27 12.95 -3.42
N PHE A 121 -1.20 11.77 -2.82
CA PHE A 121 -1.24 10.47 -3.50
C PHE A 121 -2.53 10.34 -4.32
N ALA A 122 -3.70 10.60 -3.72
CA ALA A 122 -4.99 10.54 -4.42
C ALA A 122 -5.03 11.41 -5.66
N ARG A 123 -4.54 12.67 -5.58
CA ARG A 123 -4.49 13.56 -6.74
C ARG A 123 -3.55 13.04 -7.84
N GLN A 124 -2.40 12.50 -7.47
CA GLN A 124 -1.44 11.98 -8.46
C GLN A 124 -1.93 10.70 -9.14
N GLN A 125 -2.60 9.84 -8.37
CA GLN A 125 -3.01 8.51 -8.80
C GLN A 125 -4.47 8.47 -9.29
N GLN A 126 -5.19 9.59 -9.21
CA GLN A 126 -6.60 9.73 -9.61
C GLN A 126 -7.53 8.73 -8.91
N VAL A 127 -7.32 8.55 -7.60
CA VAL A 127 -8.10 7.66 -6.72
C VAL A 127 -8.67 8.43 -5.53
N THR A 128 -9.64 7.84 -4.83
CA THR A 128 -10.08 8.37 -3.53
C THR A 128 -9.13 7.87 -2.42
N SER A 129 -8.82 8.70 -1.42
CA SER A 129 -7.99 8.29 -0.27
C SER A 129 -8.52 8.77 1.09
#